data_AF-A0A972JTJ2-F1
#
_entry.id   AF-A0A972JTJ2-F1
#
_cell.length_a   1.000
_cell.length_b   1.000
_cell.length_c   1.000
_cell.angle_alpha   90.00
_cell.angle_beta   90.00
_cell.angle_gamma   90.00
#
_symmetry.space_group_name_H-M   'P 1'
#
loop_
_entity.id
_entity.type
_entity.pdbx_description
1 polymer ?
#
loop_
_entity_poly.entity_id
_entity_poly.type
_entity_poly.pdbx_seq_one_letter_code
_entity_poly.pdbx_strand_id
1 'polypeptide(L)'
;MHQLLQEHYATTHKPISVTKTYQLILQGQTPENMHVDGGSHSPTTVDTWGLSNRFTIARLDLGKCTQLEVLPDNLTVRHLNLAGCTTLQRLPNGLRCYDLNLQHTHIRSLPDDIQVEYRLDLKGCHELAELPAQLKVGLLVLRECTALQHLPKD
;
A
#
# COMPACT_ATOMS: atom_id res chain seq x y z
N MET A 1 -25.03 -12.43 42.05
CA MET A 1 -23.56 -12.47 42.20
C MET A 1 -22.97 -13.00 40.91
N HIS A 2 -22.19 -12.16 40.23
CA HIS A 2 -21.35 -12.44 39.04
C HIS A 2 -22.12 -12.84 37.77
N GLN A 3 -22.02 -12.17 36.63
CA GLN A 3 -21.11 -11.10 36.23
C GLN A 3 -21.71 -10.43 34.99
N LEU A 4 -22.04 -9.14 35.12
CA LEU A 4 -22.07 -8.18 34.02
C LEU A 4 -20.70 -8.23 33.33
N LEU A 5 -20.66 -8.39 32.00
CA LEU A 5 -19.60 -7.92 31.06
C LEU A 5 -19.68 -8.66 29.70
N GLN A 6 -20.79 -8.52 28.97
CA GLN A 6 -20.81 -8.75 27.51
C GLN A 6 -21.52 -7.63 26.74
N GLU A 7 -21.54 -6.44 27.31
CA GLU A 7 -21.81 -5.21 26.56
C GLU A 7 -20.45 -4.60 26.20
N HIS A 8 -19.98 -4.75 24.94
CA HIS A 8 -19.04 -3.83 24.23
C HIS A 8 -18.36 -4.48 23.00
N TYR A 9 -19.11 -5.12 22.10
CA TYR A 9 -18.58 -5.42 20.75
C TYR A 9 -19.59 -5.12 19.63
N ALA A 10 -20.44 -4.12 19.85
CA ALA A 10 -21.21 -3.49 18.79
C ALA A 10 -20.55 -2.17 18.38
N THR A 11 -19.42 -2.24 17.68
CA THR A 11 -18.99 -1.15 16.80
C THR A 11 -19.33 -1.54 15.38
N THR A 12 -20.42 -0.95 14.91
CA THR A 12 -20.93 -1.00 13.55
C THR A 12 -19.91 -0.39 12.58
N HIS A 13 -18.92 -1.18 12.16
CA HIS A 13 -18.03 -0.80 11.05
C HIS A 13 -18.79 -0.88 9.73
N LYS A 14 -19.58 0.15 9.43
CA LYS A 14 -19.98 0.43 8.06
C LYS A 14 -18.68 0.75 7.31
N PRO A 15 -18.26 -0.04 6.30
CA PRO A 15 -17.04 0.25 5.57
C PRO A 15 -17.16 1.66 5.00
N ILE A 16 -16.23 2.54 5.37
CA ILE A 16 -16.11 3.83 4.72
C ILE A 16 -15.84 3.52 3.26
N SER A 17 -16.72 3.98 2.36
CA SER A 17 -16.53 3.80 0.92
C SER A 17 -15.12 4.22 0.55
N VAL A 18 -14.42 3.37 -0.20
CA VAL A 18 -13.03 3.60 -0.65
C VAL A 18 -12.89 5.00 -1.26
N THR A 19 -13.93 5.48 -1.94
CA THR A 19 -14.03 6.83 -2.50
C THR A 19 -13.96 7.95 -1.44
N LYS A 20 -14.55 7.76 -0.27
CA LYS A 20 -14.52 8.74 0.82
C LYS A 20 -13.17 8.77 1.52
N THR A 21 -12.56 7.60 1.75
CA THR A 21 -11.17 7.51 2.25
C THR A 21 -10.18 8.12 1.27
N TYR A 22 -10.36 7.87 -0.04
CA TYR A 22 -9.57 8.42 -1.12
C TYR A 22 -9.68 9.96 -1.23
N GLN A 23 -10.89 10.52 -1.14
CA GLN A 23 -11.10 11.97 -1.12
C GLN A 23 -10.46 12.63 0.11
N LEU A 24 -10.50 11.97 1.26
CA LEU A 24 -9.89 12.47 2.48
C LEU A 24 -8.34 12.44 2.38
N ILE A 25 -7.76 11.35 1.87
CA ILE A 25 -6.31 11.27 1.59
C ILE A 25 -5.87 12.38 0.62
N LEU A 26 -6.62 12.62 -0.46
CA LEU A 26 -6.36 13.70 -1.42
C LEU A 26 -6.44 15.10 -0.79
N GLN A 27 -7.24 15.27 0.27
CA GLN A 27 -7.41 16.53 0.98
C GLN A 27 -6.45 16.69 2.18
N GLY A 28 -5.52 15.75 2.38
CA GLY A 28 -4.63 15.73 3.56
C GLY A 28 -5.36 15.44 4.88
N GLN A 29 -6.59 14.93 4.80
CA GLN A 29 -7.42 14.57 5.93
C GLN A 29 -7.40 13.05 6.09
N THR A 30 -7.00 12.54 7.25
CA THR A 30 -7.21 11.11 7.56
C THR A 30 -8.63 10.96 8.13
N PRO A 31 -9.50 10.09 7.58
CA PRO A 31 -10.80 9.84 8.18
C PRO A 31 -10.64 9.39 9.64
N GLU A 32 -11.62 9.73 10.49
CA GLU A 32 -11.62 9.43 11.93
C GLU A 32 -11.50 7.94 12.31
N ASN A 33 -11.54 7.02 11.33
CA ASN A 33 -11.42 5.58 11.54
C ASN A 33 -10.24 4.94 10.78
N MET A 34 -9.33 5.76 10.24
CA MET A 34 -8.08 5.28 9.65
C MET A 34 -7.06 5.10 10.76
N HIS A 35 -6.76 3.85 11.12
CA HIS A 35 -5.71 3.56 12.08
C HIS A 35 -4.34 3.79 11.41
N VAL A 36 -3.91 5.05 11.37
CA VAL A 36 -2.50 5.39 11.21
C VAL A 36 -1.87 5.00 12.53
N ASP A 37 -1.28 3.82 12.61
CA ASP A 37 -0.51 3.46 13.81
C ASP A 37 0.70 4.40 13.85
N GLY A 38 0.51 5.51 14.57
CA GLY A 38 1.52 6.50 14.81
C GLY A 38 2.53 5.89 15.75
N GLY A 39 3.62 5.35 15.18
CA GLY A 39 4.84 5.11 15.92
C GLY A 39 5.24 6.42 16.61
N SER A 40 5.00 6.48 17.91
CA SER A 40 5.26 7.60 18.79
C SER A 40 6.76 7.78 18.96
N HIS A 41 7.45 8.35 17.97
CA HIS A 41 8.87 8.60 18.08
C HIS A 41 9.20 10.09 17.90
N SER A 42 9.85 10.59 18.96
CA SER A 42 10.49 11.90 19.13
C SER A 42 11.14 12.43 17.84
N PRO A 43 11.13 13.75 17.58
CA PRO A 43 11.71 14.36 16.39
C PRO A 43 13.24 14.43 16.50
N THR A 44 13.91 13.29 16.63
CA THR A 44 15.37 13.23 16.73
C THR A 44 15.85 11.87 16.27
N THR A 45 15.73 11.58 14.99
CA THR A 45 16.73 10.82 14.23
C THR A 45 16.63 11.30 12.80
N VAL A 46 17.77 11.43 12.12
CA VAL A 46 17.80 11.67 10.68
C VAL A 46 17.09 10.48 10.04
N ASP A 47 15.85 10.67 9.60
CA ASP A 47 15.15 9.70 8.78
C ASP A 47 15.99 9.52 7.51
N THR A 48 16.57 8.34 7.35
CA THR A 48 17.43 7.96 6.21
C THR A 48 16.71 8.04 4.86
N TRP A 49 15.41 8.35 4.88
CA TRP A 49 14.50 8.55 3.77
C TRP A 49 14.49 9.98 3.22
N GLY A 50 15.19 10.93 3.85
CA GLY A 50 15.18 12.35 3.43
C GLY A 50 13.80 13.02 3.51
N LEU A 51 12.82 12.38 4.16
CA LEU A 51 11.47 12.91 4.32
C LEU A 51 11.45 13.89 5.49
N SER A 52 11.82 15.14 5.24
CA SER A 52 11.48 16.26 6.15
C SER A 52 9.98 16.58 6.20
N ASN A 53 9.12 15.74 5.62
CA ASN A 53 7.70 16.05 5.43
C ASN A 53 6.82 15.38 6.49
N ARG A 54 6.04 16.23 7.16
CA ARG A 54 5.12 15.96 8.29
C ARG A 54 3.91 15.06 7.97
N PHE A 55 3.92 14.30 6.88
CA PHE A 55 2.78 13.51 6.39
C PHE A 55 3.17 12.10 5.93
N THR A 56 4.09 11.44 6.63
CA THR A 56 4.41 10.03 6.35
C THR A 56 3.33 9.14 6.97
N ILE A 57 2.45 8.58 6.15
CA ILE A 57 1.52 7.53 6.61
C ILE A 57 2.37 6.29 6.93
N ALA A 58 2.34 5.84 8.18
CA ALA A 58 3.09 4.66 8.59
C ALA A 58 2.55 3.38 7.91
N ARG A 59 1.22 3.24 7.82
CA ARG A 59 0.57 2.08 7.22
C ARG A 59 -0.74 2.47 6.53
N LEU A 60 -0.93 2.00 5.30
CA LEU A 60 -2.17 2.09 4.53
C LEU A 60 -2.58 0.69 4.11
N ASP A 61 -3.70 0.20 4.64
CA ASP A 61 -4.25 -1.12 4.29
C ASP A 61 -5.52 -0.95 3.46
N LEU A 62 -5.43 -1.34 2.19
CA LEU A 62 -6.50 -1.35 1.21
C LEU A 62 -6.72 -2.77 0.68
N GLY A 63 -6.24 -3.80 1.38
CA GLY A 63 -6.38 -5.19 0.95
C GLY A 63 -7.83 -5.56 0.66
N LYS A 64 -8.04 -6.31 -0.43
CA LYS A 64 -9.35 -6.78 -0.94
C LYS A 64 -10.32 -5.65 -1.31
N CYS A 65 -9.84 -4.42 -1.51
CA CYS A 65 -10.65 -3.36 -2.10
C CYS A 65 -10.83 -3.62 -3.61
N THR A 66 -11.78 -4.47 -3.97
CA THR A 66 -12.07 -4.90 -5.35
C THR A 66 -12.77 -3.85 -6.23
N GLN A 67 -12.92 -2.62 -5.73
CA GLN A 67 -13.41 -1.47 -6.49
C GLN A 67 -12.35 -0.35 -6.58
N LEU A 68 -11.13 -0.59 -6.08
CA LEU A 68 -10.04 0.36 -6.17
C LEU A 68 -9.46 0.33 -7.59
N GLU A 69 -9.60 1.43 -8.32
CA GLU A 69 -9.08 1.55 -9.69
C GLU A 69 -7.81 2.41 -9.76
N VAL A 70 -7.70 3.43 -8.91
CA VAL A 70 -6.64 4.44 -8.95
C VAL A 70 -6.23 4.85 -7.54
N LEU A 71 -4.95 5.15 -7.37
CA LEU A 71 -4.35 5.77 -6.19
C LEU A 71 -3.84 7.17 -6.57
N PRO A 72 -3.67 8.10 -5.62
CA PRO A 72 -3.12 9.41 -5.92
C PRO A 72 -1.64 9.33 -6.30
N ASP A 73 -1.23 10.15 -7.27
CA ASP A 73 0.18 10.33 -7.62
C ASP A 73 1.00 10.87 -6.44
N ASN A 74 2.29 10.54 -6.41
CA ASN A 74 3.25 10.91 -5.38
C ASN A 74 2.90 10.42 -3.97
N LEU A 75 2.12 9.34 -3.86
CA LEU A 75 1.80 8.70 -2.58
C LEU A 75 3.10 8.26 -1.89
N THR A 76 3.33 8.77 -0.68
CA THR A 76 4.45 8.38 0.18
C THR A 76 3.91 7.71 1.43
N VAL A 77 4.21 6.43 1.61
CA VAL A 77 3.68 5.61 2.70
C VAL A 77 4.71 4.55 3.08
N ARG A 78 4.93 4.30 4.37
CA ARG A 78 5.93 3.31 4.78
C ARG A 78 5.48 1.88 4.45
N HIS A 79 4.26 1.50 4.80
CA HIS A 79 3.69 0.18 4.48
C HIS A 79 2.38 0.29 3.70
N LEU A 80 2.32 -0.28 2.50
CA LEU A 80 1.13 -0.26 1.64
C LEU A 80 0.66 -1.68 1.32
N ASN A 81 -0.55 -2.02 1.75
CA ASN A 81 -1.19 -3.29 1.42
C ASN A 81 -2.32 -3.08 0.40
N LEU A 82 -2.15 -3.65 -0.79
CA LEU A 82 -3.11 -3.66 -1.90
C LEU A 82 -3.48 -5.10 -2.32
N ALA A 83 -3.15 -6.10 -1.49
CA ALA A 83 -3.37 -7.49 -1.82
C ALA A 83 -4.86 -7.78 -2.13
N GLY A 84 -5.14 -8.41 -3.27
CA GLY A 84 -6.50 -8.74 -3.70
C GLY A 84 -7.31 -7.54 -4.23
N CYS A 85 -6.69 -6.39 -4.51
CA CYS A 85 -7.32 -5.31 -5.27
C CYS A 85 -7.39 -5.69 -6.76
N THR A 86 -8.41 -6.47 -7.13
CA THR A 86 -8.51 -7.07 -8.48
C THR A 86 -8.85 -6.07 -9.60
N THR A 87 -9.44 -4.92 -9.28
CA THR A 87 -9.70 -3.83 -10.25
C THR A 87 -8.51 -2.91 -10.47
N LEU A 88 -7.49 -2.98 -9.61
CA LEU A 88 -6.31 -2.12 -9.70
C LEU A 88 -5.41 -2.64 -10.83
N GLN A 89 -5.39 -1.93 -11.95
CA GLN A 89 -4.59 -2.31 -13.12
C GLN A 89 -3.22 -1.62 -13.17
N ARG A 90 -3.07 -0.48 -12.50
CA ARG A 90 -1.86 0.36 -12.51
C ARG A 90 -1.62 0.99 -11.14
N LEU A 91 -0.35 1.22 -10.81
CA LEU A 91 0.05 2.03 -9.67
C LEU A 91 0.20 3.50 -10.04
N PRO A 92 0.13 4.41 -9.06
CA PRO A 92 0.33 5.84 -9.30
C PRO A 92 1.80 6.16 -9.61
N ASN A 93 2.03 7.24 -10.35
CA ASN A 93 3.38 7.72 -10.59
C ASN A 93 3.97 8.28 -9.29
N GLY A 94 5.29 8.15 -9.12
CA GLY A 94 6.00 8.68 -7.96
C GLY A 94 5.65 7.98 -6.64
N LEU A 95 5.12 6.75 -6.68
CA LEU A 95 4.87 5.95 -5.48
C LEU A 95 6.18 5.65 -4.74
N ARG A 96 6.24 6.00 -3.45
CA ARG A 96 7.38 5.73 -2.56
C ARG A 96 6.93 4.95 -1.33
N CYS A 97 7.56 3.79 -1.09
CA CYS A 97 7.24 2.95 0.07
C CYS A 97 8.36 2.01 0.50
N TYR A 98 8.28 1.52 1.74
CA TYR A 98 9.29 0.63 2.31
C TYR A 98 8.88 -0.81 2.01
N ASP A 99 7.61 -1.11 2.25
CA ASP A 99 6.99 -2.41 1.99
C ASP A 99 5.71 -2.22 1.16
N LEU A 100 5.64 -2.93 0.03
CA LEU A 100 4.51 -2.93 -0.90
C LEU A 100 4.02 -4.36 -1.12
N ASN A 101 2.77 -4.61 -0.75
CA ASN A 101 2.09 -5.87 -0.98
C ASN A 101 1.03 -5.73 -2.09
N LEU A 102 1.26 -6.38 -3.23
CA LEU A 102 0.40 -6.42 -4.42
C LEU A 102 -0.12 -7.83 -4.71
N GLN A 103 -0.07 -8.73 -3.73
CA GLN A 103 -0.44 -10.12 -3.94
C GLN A 103 -1.83 -10.28 -4.58
N HIS A 104 -1.95 -11.15 -5.58
CA HIS A 104 -3.21 -11.45 -6.27
C HIS A 104 -3.94 -10.20 -6.82
N THR A 105 -3.19 -9.20 -7.28
CA THR A 105 -3.73 -8.07 -8.06
C THR A 105 -3.66 -8.38 -9.56
N HIS A 106 -4.40 -7.61 -10.37
CA HIS A 106 -4.42 -7.72 -11.83
C HIS A 106 -3.48 -6.70 -12.49
N ILE A 107 -2.42 -6.30 -11.77
CA ILE A 107 -1.45 -5.35 -12.29
C ILE A 107 -0.67 -5.96 -13.46
N ARG A 108 -0.51 -5.19 -14.54
CA ARG A 108 0.17 -5.63 -15.77
C ARG A 108 1.61 -5.15 -15.88
N SER A 109 1.87 -3.96 -15.32
CA SER A 109 3.18 -3.33 -15.26
C SER A 109 3.26 -2.42 -14.03
N LEU A 110 4.48 -2.12 -13.60
CA LEU A 110 4.76 -1.12 -12.57
C LEU A 110 5.24 0.18 -13.23
N PRO A 111 5.00 1.35 -12.62
CA PRO A 111 5.53 2.60 -13.14
C PRO A 111 7.06 2.62 -13.05
N ASP A 112 7.71 3.22 -14.05
CA ASP A 112 9.17 3.25 -14.17
C ASP A 112 9.87 3.98 -13.02
N ASP A 113 9.16 4.88 -12.36
CA ASP A 113 9.64 5.71 -11.26
C ASP A 113 9.30 5.17 -9.87
N ILE A 114 8.79 3.93 -9.78
CA ILE A 114 8.44 3.30 -8.51
C ILE A 114 9.66 3.18 -7.59
N GLN A 115 9.49 3.56 -6.31
CA GLN A 115 10.53 3.42 -5.30
C GLN A 115 10.03 2.54 -4.16
N VAL A 116 10.54 1.30 -4.10
CA VAL A 116 10.27 0.35 -3.03
C VAL A 116 11.58 -0.01 -2.35
N GLU A 117 11.79 0.42 -1.11
CA GLU A 117 13.10 0.28 -0.48
C GLU A 117 13.41 -1.14 -0.01
N TYR A 118 12.45 -1.80 0.64
CA TYR A 118 12.70 -3.09 1.29
C TYR A 118 12.02 -4.25 0.59
N ARG A 119 10.69 -4.29 0.53
CA ARG A 119 9.95 -5.46 0.02
C ARG A 119 8.91 -5.08 -1.01
N LEU A 120 8.97 -5.76 -2.16
CA LEU A 120 7.91 -5.77 -3.16
C LEU A 120 7.38 -7.19 -3.32
N ASP A 121 6.13 -7.41 -2.91
CA ASP A 121 5.46 -8.69 -3.02
C ASP A 121 4.40 -8.69 -4.12
N LEU A 122 4.72 -9.37 -5.22
CA LEU A 122 3.88 -9.52 -6.40
C LEU A 122 3.32 -10.95 -6.52
N LYS A 123 3.36 -11.76 -5.46
CA LYS A 123 2.90 -13.15 -5.56
C LYS A 123 1.48 -13.24 -6.15
N GLY A 124 1.29 -14.11 -7.13
CA GLY A 124 0.00 -14.34 -7.77
C GLY A 124 -0.46 -13.20 -8.69
N CYS A 125 0.42 -12.26 -9.07
CA CYS A 125 0.14 -11.31 -10.14
C CYS A 125 0.26 -12.01 -11.50
N HIS A 126 -0.80 -12.70 -11.92
CA HIS A 126 -0.80 -13.54 -13.13
C HIS A 126 -0.77 -12.75 -14.44
N GLU A 127 -1.14 -11.46 -14.42
CA GLU A 127 -1.14 -10.58 -15.59
C GLU A 127 0.13 -9.71 -15.71
N LEU A 128 1.04 -9.78 -14.73
CA LEU A 128 2.27 -8.99 -14.74
C LEU A 128 3.19 -9.46 -15.86
N ALA A 129 3.37 -8.64 -16.89
CA ALA A 129 4.13 -8.98 -18.08
C ALA A 129 5.62 -8.56 -17.98
N GLU A 130 5.88 -7.45 -17.30
CA GLU A 130 7.20 -6.84 -17.20
C GLU A 130 7.43 -6.11 -15.88
N LEU A 131 8.71 -5.95 -15.54
CA LEU A 131 9.18 -5.14 -14.42
C LEU A 131 10.00 -3.95 -14.97
N PRO A 132 9.98 -2.79 -14.31
CA PRO A 132 10.77 -1.64 -14.72
C PRO A 132 12.26 -1.98 -14.81
N ALA A 133 12.92 -1.51 -15.86
CA ALA A 133 14.35 -1.80 -16.09
C ALA A 133 15.26 -1.29 -14.96
N GLN A 134 14.84 -0.25 -14.24
CA GLN A 134 15.60 0.36 -13.15
C GLN A 134 15.06 0.00 -11.76
N LEU A 135 14.21 -1.03 -11.65
CA LEU A 135 13.63 -1.45 -10.37
C LEU A 135 14.74 -1.87 -9.40
N LYS A 136 14.87 -1.13 -8.30
CA LYS A 136 15.76 -1.45 -7.18
C LYS A 136 14.92 -1.73 -5.95
N VAL A 137 15.03 -2.93 -5.40
CA VAL A 137 14.32 -3.35 -4.19
C VAL A 137 15.17 -4.35 -3.42
N GLY A 138 15.14 -4.31 -2.09
CA GLY A 138 15.89 -5.25 -1.25
C GLY A 138 15.41 -6.70 -1.36
N LEU A 139 14.09 -6.90 -1.50
CA LEU A 139 13.44 -8.20 -1.59
C LEU A 139 12.27 -8.17 -2.58
N LEU A 140 12.36 -9.00 -3.61
CA LEU A 140 11.36 -9.15 -4.66
C LEU A 140 10.72 -10.54 -4.60
N VAL A 141 9.40 -10.63 -4.47
CA VAL A 141 8.64 -11.90 -4.47
C VAL A 141 7.78 -11.98 -5.73
N LEU A 142 8.09 -12.96 -6.59
CA LEU A 142 7.43 -13.18 -7.89
C LEU A 142 6.79 -14.58 -8.01
N ARG A 143 6.48 -15.22 -6.88
CA ARG A 143 5.86 -16.55 -6.88
C ARG A 143 4.53 -16.49 -7.63
N GLU A 144 4.27 -17.49 -8.47
CA GLU A 144 3.02 -17.58 -9.24
C GLU A 144 2.84 -16.44 -10.26
N CYS A 145 3.84 -15.61 -10.58
CA CYS A 145 3.79 -14.66 -11.70
C CYS A 145 4.00 -15.40 -13.03
N THR A 146 2.92 -15.90 -13.64
CA THR A 146 2.97 -16.78 -14.80
C THR A 146 3.14 -16.07 -16.15
N ALA A 147 2.74 -14.80 -16.26
CA ALA A 147 2.92 -14.00 -17.49
C ALA A 147 4.30 -13.34 -17.60
N LEU A 148 5.06 -13.27 -16.51
CA LEU A 148 6.36 -12.61 -16.47
C LEU A 148 7.40 -13.46 -17.20
N GLN A 149 7.92 -12.95 -18.32
CA GLN A 149 8.87 -13.69 -19.16
C GLN A 149 10.33 -13.41 -18.81
N HIS A 150 10.62 -12.21 -18.30
CA HIS A 150 11.97 -11.74 -18.06
C HIS A 150 12.06 -11.02 -16.71
N LEU A 151 13.19 -11.22 -16.02
CA LEU A 151 13.58 -10.39 -14.88
C LEU A 151 14.29 -9.12 -15.41
N PRO A 152 14.22 -8.00 -14.65
CA PRO A 152 14.99 -6.82 -14.98
C PRO A 152 16.48 -7.18 -15.04
N LYS A 153 17.20 -6.54 -15.96
CA LYS A 153 18.64 -6.76 -16.14
C LYS A 153 19.38 -6.02 -15.02
N ASP A 154 20.43 -6.66 -14.50
CA ASP A 154 21.35 -6.07 -13.51
C ASP A 154 22.03 -4.78 -14.03
#